data_AF-A0AAE4VNG3-F1
#
_entry.id   AF-A0AAE4VNG3-F1
#
_cell.length_a   1.000
_cell.length_b   1.000
_cell.length_c   1.000
_cell.angle_alpha   90.00
_cell.angle_beta   90.00
_cell.angle_gamma   90.00
#
_symmetry.space_group_name_H-M   'P 1'
#
loop_
_entity.id
_entity.type
_entity.pdbx_description
1 polymer ?
#
loop_
_entity_poly.entity_id
_entity_poly.type
_entity_poly.pdbx_seq_one_letter_code
_entity_poly.pdbx_strand_id
1 'polypeptide(L)'
;MVFQSSSFFFELSCKGYYDTLALANRSTYKKVYFIYGSTSCGKSTLIRALFPAYKNCFFFADSERWYGNGYNCEQVGLFDDVPLPSISIFLRMTNPQPFNFDVKGGSVANCLNTIIILSNLSPEQYFDISRLDYKQAQAVRRRITHTWYFDTPLPEDYLFENDKDLSIYLSDDTRRLAYFTIRKEIQK
;
A
#
# COMPACT_ATOMS: atom_id res chain seq x y z
N MET A 1 -46.26 21.83 8.69
CA MET A 1 -45.13 21.84 7.71
C MET A 1 -44.19 20.73 8.15
N VAL A 2 -44.26 19.58 7.47
CA VAL A 2 -43.60 18.33 7.89
C VAL A 2 -42.12 18.38 7.48
N PHE A 3 -41.21 18.19 8.44
CA PHE A 3 -39.77 18.06 8.21
C PHE A 3 -39.49 16.77 7.42
N GLN A 4 -39.12 16.92 6.15
CA GLN A 4 -38.87 15.83 5.21
C GLN A 4 -37.39 15.77 4.78
N SER A 5 -36.46 15.93 5.72
CA SER A 5 -35.01 16.06 5.42
C SER A 5 -34.10 15.00 6.06
N SER A 6 -34.62 14.10 6.91
CA SER A 6 -33.80 13.12 7.64
C SER A 6 -33.54 11.81 6.87
N SER A 7 -34.37 11.46 5.90
CA SER A 7 -34.25 10.21 5.13
C SER A 7 -33.18 10.28 4.04
N PHE A 8 -32.96 11.45 3.44
CA PHE A 8 -32.03 11.60 2.31
C PHE A 8 -30.54 11.48 2.72
N PHE A 9 -30.20 11.94 3.93
CA PHE A 9 -28.83 11.82 4.47
C PHE A 9 -28.50 10.38 4.91
N PHE A 10 -29.50 9.62 5.36
CA PHE A 10 -29.32 8.24 5.80
C PHE A 10 -29.14 7.27 4.61
N GLU A 11 -29.85 7.49 3.50
CA GLU A 11 -29.71 6.67 2.29
C GLU A 11 -28.36 6.83 1.58
N LEU A 12 -27.78 8.05 1.56
CA LEU A 12 -26.43 8.29 1.02
C LEU A 12 -25.34 7.61 1.85
N SER A 13 -25.48 7.60 3.18
CA SER A 13 -24.62 6.88 4.12
C SER A 13 -24.68 5.36 3.89
N CYS A 14 -25.88 4.80 3.75
CA CYS A 14 -26.07 3.37 3.55
C CYS A 14 -25.56 2.90 2.18
N LYS A 15 -25.80 3.66 1.10
CA LYS A 15 -25.36 3.27 -0.25
C LYS A 15 -23.83 3.22 -0.35
N GLY A 16 -23.13 4.24 0.19
CA GLY A 16 -21.66 4.24 0.28
C GLY A 16 -21.11 3.10 1.16
N TYR A 17 -21.84 2.71 2.22
CA TYR A 17 -21.49 1.57 3.06
C TYR A 17 -21.65 0.21 2.34
N TYR A 18 -22.74 -0.01 1.61
CA TYR A 18 -22.91 -1.24 0.83
C TYR A 18 -21.94 -1.33 -0.35
N ASP A 19 -21.60 -0.21 -0.99
CA ASP A 19 -20.61 -0.15 -2.06
C ASP A 19 -19.19 -0.43 -1.53
N THR A 20 -18.85 0.08 -0.33
CA THR A 20 -17.58 -0.24 0.34
C THR A 20 -17.52 -1.69 0.83
N LEU A 21 -18.63 -2.28 1.27
CA LEU A 21 -18.71 -3.70 1.59
C LEU A 21 -18.59 -4.58 0.34
N ALA A 22 -19.16 -4.17 -0.80
CA ALA A 22 -18.99 -4.86 -2.07
C ALA A 22 -17.54 -4.78 -2.56
N LEU A 23 -16.90 -3.61 -2.41
CA LEU A 23 -15.47 -3.46 -2.63
C LEU A 23 -14.64 -4.28 -1.65
N ALA A 24 -15.05 -4.43 -0.39
CA ALA A 24 -14.31 -5.22 0.61
C ALA A 24 -14.51 -6.74 0.46
N ASN A 25 -15.64 -7.18 -0.09
CA ASN A 25 -15.93 -8.58 -0.39
C ASN A 25 -15.23 -9.02 -1.69
N ARG A 26 -13.94 -9.35 -1.58
CA ARG A 26 -13.14 -9.82 -2.71
C ARG A 26 -12.84 -11.31 -2.58
N SER A 27 -12.86 -12.01 -3.70
CA SER A 27 -12.39 -13.41 -3.76
C SER A 27 -10.89 -13.54 -4.03
N THR A 28 -10.22 -12.45 -4.39
CA THR A 28 -8.82 -12.43 -4.83
C THR A 28 -7.90 -11.82 -3.78
N TYR A 29 -6.68 -12.36 -3.67
CA TYR A 29 -5.64 -11.82 -2.79
C TYR A 29 -5.16 -10.46 -3.30
N LYS A 30 -4.90 -9.55 -2.35
CA LYS A 30 -4.28 -8.25 -2.62
C LYS A 30 -2.86 -8.45 -3.14
N LYS A 31 -2.42 -7.59 -4.06
CA LYS A 31 -1.04 -7.58 -4.55
C LYS A 31 -0.19 -6.82 -3.54
N VAL A 32 0.88 -7.45 -3.08
CA VAL A 32 1.84 -6.82 -2.16
C VAL A 32 3.21 -6.77 -2.82
N TYR A 33 3.70 -5.57 -3.03
CA TYR A 33 4.99 -5.30 -3.65
C TYR A 33 5.95 -4.78 -2.59
N PHE A 34 7.06 -5.48 -2.38
CA PHE A 34 8.05 -5.12 -1.38
C PHE A 34 9.35 -4.69 -2.08
N ILE A 35 9.66 -3.39 -2.05
CA ILE A 35 10.89 -2.83 -2.60
C ILE A 35 11.80 -2.51 -1.43
N TYR A 36 12.96 -3.14 -1.37
CA TYR A 36 13.91 -2.93 -0.29
C TYR A 36 15.32 -2.65 -0.81
N GLY A 37 16.16 -2.10 0.05
CA GLY A 37 17.57 -1.87 -0.23
C GLY A 37 18.07 -0.57 0.35
N SER A 38 19.29 -0.16 0.06
CA SER A 38 19.93 0.97 0.75
C SER A 38 19.26 2.31 0.47
N THR A 39 19.60 3.31 1.28
CA THR A 39 19.12 4.69 1.11
C THR A 39 19.58 5.26 -0.24
N SER A 40 18.82 6.22 -0.77
CA SER A 40 19.14 6.90 -2.05
C SER A 40 19.15 5.99 -3.30
N CYS A 41 18.65 4.76 -3.22
CA CYS A 41 18.53 3.86 -4.38
C CYS A 41 17.24 4.07 -5.20
N GLY A 42 16.53 5.19 -5.01
CA GLY A 42 15.39 5.55 -5.87
C GLY A 42 14.07 4.85 -5.56
N LYS A 43 13.92 4.24 -4.37
CA LYS A 43 12.67 3.58 -3.95
C LYS A 43 11.48 4.54 -3.94
N SER A 44 11.58 5.64 -3.19
CA SER A 44 10.51 6.63 -3.07
C SER A 44 10.32 7.42 -4.38
N THR A 45 11.41 7.69 -5.11
CA THR A 45 11.37 8.32 -6.43
C THR A 45 10.57 7.48 -7.45
N LEU A 46 10.71 6.14 -7.41
CA LEU A 46 9.94 5.24 -8.29
C LEU A 46 8.43 5.40 -8.05
N ILE A 47 8.03 5.52 -6.79
CA ILE A 47 6.62 5.68 -6.42
C ILE A 47 6.08 7.04 -6.82
N ARG A 48 6.87 8.12 -6.67
CA ARG A 48 6.49 9.45 -7.16
C ARG A 48 6.24 9.45 -8.67
N ALA A 49 7.06 8.74 -9.43
CA ALA A 49 6.88 8.59 -10.88
C ALA A 49 5.62 7.78 -11.25
N LEU A 50 5.27 6.77 -10.44
CA LEU A 50 4.05 5.96 -10.64
C LEU A 50 2.75 6.66 -10.22
N PHE A 51 2.82 7.54 -9.22
CA PHE A 51 1.67 8.28 -8.68
C PHE A 51 1.88 9.79 -8.76
N PRO A 52 1.86 10.39 -9.97
CA PRO A 52 1.90 11.84 -10.11
C PRO A 52 0.76 12.49 -9.32
N ALA A 53 1.08 13.46 -8.47
CA ALA A 53 0.14 14.12 -7.55
C ALA A 53 -0.56 13.21 -6.54
N TYR A 54 -0.02 12.01 -6.27
CA TYR A 54 -0.49 11.09 -5.22
C TYR A 54 -1.97 10.67 -5.33
N LYS A 55 -2.56 10.78 -6.53
CA LYS A 55 -3.97 10.43 -6.73
C LYS A 55 -4.17 8.92 -6.57
N ASN A 56 -5.22 8.53 -5.83
CA ASN A 56 -5.64 7.14 -5.61
C ASN A 56 -4.59 6.26 -4.90
N CYS A 57 -3.67 6.87 -4.15
CA CYS A 57 -2.69 6.20 -3.31
C CYS A 57 -2.76 6.76 -1.89
N PHE A 58 -3.02 5.89 -0.91
CA PHE A 58 -3.01 6.25 0.50
C PHE A 58 -1.63 6.02 1.09
N PHE A 59 -1.07 7.06 1.71
CA PHE A 59 0.22 7.02 2.39
C PHE A 59 -0.01 6.69 3.85
N PHE A 60 0.47 5.53 4.29
CA PHE A 60 0.45 5.20 5.70
C PHE A 60 1.42 6.11 6.45
N ALA A 61 0.93 6.74 7.51
CA ALA A 61 1.75 7.52 8.43
C ALA A 61 2.28 6.64 9.55
N ASP A 62 3.42 7.04 10.12
CA ASP A 62 3.94 6.44 11.35
C ASP A 62 2.98 6.72 12.51
N SER A 63 2.08 5.78 12.75
CA SER A 63 1.10 5.85 13.82
C SER A 63 0.87 4.46 14.39
N GLU A 64 1.03 4.33 15.70
CA GLU A 64 0.68 3.10 16.43
C GLU A 64 -0.83 2.90 16.54
N ARG A 65 -1.64 3.92 16.20
CA ARG A 65 -3.10 3.93 16.30
C ARG A 65 -3.71 4.67 15.10
N TRP A 66 -4.83 4.13 14.62
CA TRP A 66 -5.65 4.69 13.53
C TRP A 66 -5.00 4.69 12.15
N TYR A 67 -4.54 3.52 11.70
CA TYR A 67 -3.94 3.30 10.39
C TYR A 67 -4.78 3.82 9.20
N GLY A 68 -6.11 3.95 9.36
CA GLY A 68 -6.99 4.47 8.31
C GLY A 68 -7.29 5.96 8.41
N ASN A 69 -6.63 6.72 9.28
CA ASN A 69 -6.96 8.13 9.44
C ASN A 69 -6.63 8.91 8.16
N GLY A 70 -7.66 9.50 7.53
CA GLY A 70 -7.54 10.13 6.21
C GLY A 70 -7.65 9.16 5.03
N TYR A 71 -7.85 7.86 5.27
CA TYR A 71 -8.11 6.87 4.22
C TYR A 71 -9.52 7.06 3.66
N ASN A 72 -9.62 7.23 2.35
CA ASN A 72 -10.86 7.46 1.63
C ASN A 72 -11.07 6.39 0.53
N CYS A 73 -10.88 5.12 0.91
CA CYS A 73 -11.10 3.97 0.03
C CYS A 73 -10.18 3.94 -1.21
N GLU A 74 -8.99 4.50 -1.11
CA GLU A 74 -7.96 4.40 -2.15
C GLU A 74 -7.68 2.93 -2.48
N GLN A 75 -7.35 2.65 -3.74
CA GLN A 75 -7.08 1.28 -4.17
C GLN A 75 -5.62 0.87 -3.96
N VAL A 76 -4.72 1.83 -3.75
CA VAL A 76 -3.30 1.57 -3.46
C VAL A 76 -2.95 2.12 -2.09
N GLY A 77 -2.21 1.33 -1.32
CA GLY A 77 -1.65 1.74 -0.03
C GLY A 77 -0.13 1.68 -0.07
N LEU A 78 0.54 2.71 0.43
CA LEU A 78 2.00 2.81 0.44
C LEU A 78 2.53 2.95 1.87
N PHE A 79 3.45 2.06 2.23
CA PHE A 79 4.32 2.21 3.39
C PHE A 79 5.68 2.69 2.90
N ASP A 80 6.01 3.97 3.07
CA ASP A 80 7.30 4.56 2.68
C ASP A 80 8.16 4.79 3.92
N ASP A 81 9.03 3.82 4.23
CA ASP A 81 9.94 3.83 5.39
C ASP A 81 9.26 4.07 6.75
N VAL A 82 7.97 3.71 6.85
CA VAL A 82 7.18 3.74 8.08
C VAL A 82 7.10 2.33 8.70
N PRO A 83 6.89 2.24 10.03
CA PRO A 83 6.57 0.97 10.69
C PRO A 83 5.33 0.30 10.07
N LEU A 84 5.47 -0.95 9.64
CA LEU A 84 4.36 -1.80 9.24
C LEU A 84 3.55 -2.13 10.48
N PRO A 85 2.25 -2.35 10.32
CA PRO A 85 1.43 -2.80 11.42
C PRO A 85 1.89 -4.18 11.91
N SER A 86 1.46 -4.56 13.11
CA SER A 86 1.70 -5.90 13.65
C SER A 86 1.38 -7.00 12.64
N ILE A 87 2.08 -8.13 12.70
CA ILE A 87 1.90 -9.25 11.77
C ILE A 87 0.42 -9.66 11.66
N SER A 88 -0.31 -9.70 12.78
CA SER A 88 -1.74 -10.02 12.78
C SER A 88 -2.56 -9.02 11.95
N ILE A 89 -2.29 -7.72 12.07
CA ILE A 89 -2.95 -6.69 11.28
C ILE A 89 -2.51 -6.78 9.82
N PHE A 90 -1.21 -6.96 9.54
CA PHE A 90 -0.69 -7.14 8.19
C PHE A 90 -1.36 -8.32 7.46
N LEU A 91 -1.46 -9.48 8.13
CA LEU A 91 -2.10 -10.67 7.57
C LEU A 91 -3.61 -10.47 7.31
N ARG A 92 -4.30 -9.71 8.17
CA ARG A 92 -5.72 -9.36 7.96
C ARG A 92 -5.88 -8.33 6.84
N MET A 93 -5.05 -7.30 6.83
CA MET A 93 -5.04 -6.23 5.83
C MET A 93 -4.80 -6.75 4.41
N THR A 94 -3.96 -7.79 4.27
CA THR A 94 -3.61 -8.42 2.99
C THR A 94 -4.52 -9.58 2.59
N ASN A 95 -5.47 -9.96 3.46
CA ASN A 95 -6.43 -11.04 3.19
C ASN A 95 -7.55 -10.54 2.23
N PRO A 96 -8.14 -11.40 1.38
CA PRO A 96 -9.38 -11.12 0.64
C PRO A 96 -10.59 -10.84 1.52
N GLN A 97 -10.57 -11.30 2.77
CA GLN A 97 -11.70 -11.11 3.69
C GLN A 97 -11.87 -9.63 4.05
N PRO A 98 -13.13 -9.16 4.20
CA PRO A 98 -13.41 -7.80 4.65
C PRO A 98 -12.65 -7.47 5.94
N PHE A 99 -11.96 -6.34 5.93
CA PHE A 99 -11.20 -5.80 7.05
C PHE A 99 -11.49 -4.31 7.13
N ASN A 100 -11.70 -3.78 8.33
CA ASN A 100 -11.85 -2.35 8.54
C ASN A 100 -10.59 -1.80 9.20
N PHE A 101 -10.12 -0.66 8.72
CA PHE A 101 -9.13 0.14 9.42
C PHE A 101 -9.82 0.92 10.55
N ASP A 102 -9.15 0.98 11.69
CA ASP A 102 -9.58 1.87 12.77
C ASP A 102 -9.26 3.32 12.37
N VAL A 103 -10.22 4.22 12.61
CA VAL A 103 -10.06 5.67 12.43
C VAL A 103 -10.51 6.40 13.68
N LYS A 104 -10.17 7.68 13.80
CA LYS A 104 -10.60 8.46 14.95
C LYS A 104 -12.12 8.59 14.95
N GLY A 105 -12.77 7.92 15.91
CA GLY A 105 -14.23 7.98 16.06
C GLY A 105 -15.02 6.98 15.21
N GLY A 106 -14.37 5.98 14.59
CA GLY A 106 -15.08 4.97 13.81
C GLY A 106 -14.16 3.94 13.15
N SER A 107 -14.65 3.36 12.07
CA SER A 107 -13.89 2.42 11.24
C SER A 107 -14.22 2.63 9.76
N VAL A 108 -13.24 2.41 8.87
CA VAL A 108 -13.42 2.50 7.42
C VAL A 108 -13.05 1.17 6.77
N ALA A 109 -13.79 0.73 5.76
CA ALA A 109 -13.52 -0.53 5.07
C ALA A 109 -12.20 -0.45 4.27
N ASN A 110 -11.39 -1.50 4.32
CA ASN A 110 -10.12 -1.60 3.59
C ASN A 110 -10.37 -1.95 2.11
N CYS A 111 -10.41 -0.94 1.27
CA CYS A 111 -10.58 -1.07 -0.18
C CYS A 111 -9.26 -1.24 -0.96
N LEU A 112 -8.12 -1.41 -0.29
CA LEU A 112 -6.82 -1.56 -0.98
C LEU A 112 -6.78 -2.82 -1.86
N ASN A 113 -6.47 -2.69 -3.14
CA ASN A 113 -6.14 -3.81 -4.04
C ASN A 113 -4.65 -4.12 -4.05
N THR A 114 -3.86 -3.04 -3.94
CA THR A 114 -2.41 -3.08 -4.06
C THR A 114 -1.81 -2.43 -2.83
N ILE A 115 -0.80 -3.08 -2.25
CA ILE A 115 0.00 -2.55 -1.15
C ILE A 115 1.44 -2.52 -1.63
N ILE A 116 2.08 -1.37 -1.48
CA ILE A 116 3.49 -1.18 -1.80
C ILE A 116 4.22 -0.85 -0.51
N ILE A 117 5.33 -1.52 -0.28
CA ILE A 117 6.17 -1.36 0.90
C ILE A 117 7.55 -0.98 0.43
N LEU A 118 8.04 0.17 0.89
CA LEU A 118 9.42 0.61 0.72
C LEU A 118 10.12 0.49 2.07
N SER A 119 11.27 -0.17 2.10
CA SER A 119 12.05 -0.29 3.33
C SER A 119 13.55 -0.37 3.05
N ASN A 120 14.36 -0.08 4.06
CA ASN A 120 15.78 -0.38 4.02
C ASN A 120 16.08 -1.84 4.44
N LEU A 121 15.10 -2.54 4.99
CA LEU A 121 15.21 -3.93 5.45
C LEU A 121 14.54 -4.89 4.46
N SER A 122 15.09 -6.08 4.30
CA SER A 122 14.42 -7.17 3.56
C SER A 122 13.15 -7.61 4.29
N PRO A 123 12.18 -8.26 3.62
CA PRO A 123 11.01 -8.82 4.30
C PRO A 123 11.36 -9.75 5.46
N GLU A 124 12.40 -10.56 5.32
CA GLU A 124 12.90 -11.48 6.34
C GLU A 124 13.38 -10.75 7.59
N GLN A 125 14.12 -9.65 7.39
CA GLN A 125 14.61 -8.79 8.47
C GLN A 125 13.46 -8.00 9.10
N TYR A 126 12.57 -7.45 8.27
CA TYR A 126 11.49 -6.59 8.70
C TYR A 126 10.51 -7.31 9.63
N PHE A 127 10.03 -8.48 9.20
CA PHE A 127 9.08 -9.28 9.98
C PHE A 127 9.77 -10.15 11.03
N ASP A 128 11.10 -10.05 11.14
CA ASP A 128 11.94 -10.92 11.97
C ASP A 128 11.52 -12.39 11.85
N ILE A 129 11.50 -12.89 10.61
CA ILE A 129 10.94 -14.21 10.29
C ILE A 129 11.61 -15.33 11.09
N SER A 130 12.85 -15.11 11.54
CA SER A 130 13.61 -16.04 12.37
C SER A 130 12.97 -16.32 13.75
N ARG A 131 12.23 -15.34 14.28
CA ARG A 131 11.55 -15.43 15.59
C ARG A 131 10.10 -15.89 15.49
N LEU A 132 9.56 -16.03 14.28
CA LEU A 132 8.19 -16.48 14.05
C LEU A 132 8.10 -18.00 14.03
N ASP A 133 6.93 -18.51 14.41
CA ASP A 133 6.63 -19.91 14.13
C ASP A 133 6.58 -20.16 12.60
N TYR A 134 6.80 -21.41 12.20
CA TYR A 134 6.84 -21.79 10.79
C TYR A 134 5.55 -21.42 10.03
N LYS A 135 4.38 -21.48 10.67
CA LYS A 135 3.09 -21.19 10.03
C LYS A 135 2.92 -19.69 9.79
N GLN A 136 3.31 -18.85 10.74
CA GLN A 136 3.29 -17.40 10.63
C GLN A 136 4.28 -16.92 9.58
N ALA A 137 5.51 -17.45 9.59
CA ALA A 137 6.52 -17.18 8.56
C ALA A 137 6.00 -17.51 7.15
N GLN A 138 5.36 -18.66 6.98
CA GLN A 138 4.73 -19.07 5.72
C GLN A 138 3.56 -18.16 5.33
N ALA A 139 2.74 -17.74 6.30
CA ALA A 139 1.61 -16.84 6.05
C ALA A 139 2.09 -15.49 5.52
N VAL A 140 3.12 -14.89 6.12
CA VAL A 140 3.71 -13.61 5.66
C VAL A 140 4.28 -13.75 4.25
N ARG A 141 5.12 -14.77 4.01
CA ARG A 141 5.75 -14.99 2.69
C ARG A 141 4.74 -15.10 1.55
N ARG A 142 3.61 -15.80 1.78
CA ARG A 142 2.56 -15.99 0.76
C ARG A 142 1.76 -14.73 0.45
N ARG A 143 1.81 -13.70 1.30
CA ARG A 143 1.13 -12.42 1.06
C ARG A 143 1.97 -11.49 0.19
N ILE A 144 3.29 -11.61 0.25
CA ILE A 144 4.22 -10.84 -0.58
C ILE A 144 4.19 -11.41 -2.00
N THR A 145 3.77 -10.59 -2.97
CA THR A 145 3.61 -11.00 -4.37
C THR A 145 4.94 -10.90 -5.12
N HIS A 146 5.67 -9.80 -4.96
CA HIS A 146 7.01 -9.64 -5.51
C HIS A 146 7.88 -8.89 -4.50
N THR A 147 9.16 -9.22 -4.54
CA THR A 147 10.19 -8.53 -3.78
C THR A 147 11.27 -8.08 -4.74
N TRP A 148 11.68 -6.82 -4.67
CA TRP A 148 12.78 -6.26 -5.47
C TRP A 148 13.81 -5.62 -4.56
N TYR A 149 15.09 -5.85 -4.86
CA TYR A 149 16.21 -5.29 -4.14
C TYR A 149 16.88 -4.19 -4.97
N PHE A 150 17.00 -2.98 -4.42
CA PHE A 150 17.69 -1.85 -5.04
C PHE A 150 18.95 -1.53 -4.22
N ASP A 151 20.12 -1.87 -4.74
CA ASP A 151 21.43 -1.56 -4.12
C ASP A 151 22.16 -0.39 -4.77
N THR A 152 21.91 -0.17 -6.05
CA THR A 152 22.63 0.84 -6.81
C THR A 152 22.12 2.21 -6.38
N PRO A 153 22.95 3.16 -5.92
CA PRO A 153 22.49 4.50 -5.61
C PRO A 153 22.03 5.22 -6.89
N LEU A 154 21.04 6.11 -6.79
CA LEU A 154 20.78 7.06 -7.87
C LEU A 154 21.91 8.10 -7.90
N PRO A 155 22.37 8.53 -9.08
CA PRO A 155 23.24 9.70 -9.22
C PRO A 155 22.62 10.95 -8.55
N GLU A 156 23.46 11.82 -7.97
CA GLU A 156 22.99 12.97 -7.16
C GLU A 156 22.18 14.00 -7.96
N ASP A 157 22.47 14.15 -9.25
CA ASP A 157 21.77 15.00 -10.21
C ASP A 157 20.29 14.58 -10.40
N TYR A 158 19.97 13.31 -10.19
CA TYR A 158 18.59 12.80 -10.26
C TYR A 158 17.75 13.05 -9.02
N LEU A 159 18.35 13.48 -7.90
CA LEU A 159 17.61 13.75 -6.66
C LEU A 159 16.83 15.08 -6.73
N PHE A 160 17.12 15.93 -7.73
CA PHE A 160 16.62 17.31 -7.80
C PHE A 160 16.01 17.70 -9.15
N GLU A 161 16.28 16.96 -10.24
CA GLU A 161 15.76 17.29 -11.56
C GLU A 161 14.64 16.35 -12.03
N ASN A 162 13.43 16.92 -12.11
CA ASN A 162 12.24 16.40 -12.80
C ASN A 162 11.80 14.97 -12.46
N ASP A 163 10.66 14.85 -11.74
CA ASP A 163 9.87 13.62 -11.50
C ASP A 163 9.43 12.85 -12.77
N LYS A 164 9.94 13.21 -13.96
CA LYS A 164 9.56 12.69 -15.28
C LYS A 164 10.66 11.93 -16.00
N ASP A 165 11.93 12.00 -15.57
CA ASP A 165 12.98 11.23 -16.24
C ASP A 165 12.99 9.78 -15.75
N LEU A 166 12.34 8.92 -16.54
CA LEU A 166 12.25 7.48 -16.28
C LEU A 166 13.49 6.71 -16.77
N SER A 167 14.44 7.35 -17.46
CA SER A 167 15.58 6.70 -18.12
C SER A 167 16.42 5.85 -17.17
N ILE A 168 16.59 6.29 -15.92
CA ILE A 168 17.32 5.57 -14.87
C ILE A 168 16.61 4.31 -14.35
N TYR A 169 15.27 4.28 -14.38
CA TYR A 169 14.54 3.04 -14.12
C TYR A 169 14.64 2.08 -15.28
N LEU A 170 14.86 2.58 -16.50
CA LEU A 170 14.99 1.74 -17.69
C LEU A 170 16.41 1.17 -17.87
N SER A 171 17.42 1.78 -17.25
CA SER A 171 18.82 1.33 -17.31
C SER A 171 19.15 0.19 -16.37
N ASP A 172 18.41 0.05 -15.26
CA ASP A 172 18.53 -1.06 -14.32
C ASP A 172 17.36 -2.03 -14.53
N ASP A 173 17.65 -3.28 -14.86
CA ASP A 173 16.63 -4.28 -15.20
C ASP A 173 15.67 -4.55 -14.03
N THR A 174 16.14 -4.51 -12.79
CA THR A 174 15.33 -4.78 -11.60
C THR A 174 14.34 -3.65 -11.37
N ARG A 175 14.82 -2.40 -11.44
CA ARG A 175 13.99 -1.20 -11.36
C ARG A 175 12.98 -1.13 -12.49
N ARG A 176 13.42 -1.45 -13.71
CA ARG A 176 12.59 -1.49 -14.91
C ARG A 176 11.44 -2.46 -14.72
N LEU A 177 11.76 -3.67 -14.29
CA LEU A 177 10.78 -4.71 -14.03
C LEU A 177 9.80 -4.30 -12.94
N ALA A 178 10.29 -3.75 -11.82
CA ALA A 178 9.45 -3.25 -10.73
C ALA A 178 8.48 -2.16 -11.23
N TYR A 179 9.00 -1.15 -11.93
CA TYR A 179 8.20 -0.05 -12.47
C TYR A 179 7.09 -0.56 -13.40
N PHE A 180 7.41 -1.36 -14.42
CA PHE A 180 6.41 -1.84 -15.37
C PHE A 180 5.40 -2.81 -14.73
N THR A 181 5.86 -3.65 -13.79
CA THR A 181 4.98 -4.59 -13.08
C THR A 181 3.94 -3.83 -12.25
N ILE A 182 4.39 -2.86 -11.45
CA ILE A 182 3.51 -2.08 -10.59
C ILE A 182 2.60 -1.18 -11.44
N ARG A 183 3.14 -0.50 -12.47
CA ARG A 183 2.35 0.34 -13.38
C ARG A 183 1.22 -0.43 -14.05
N LYS A 184 1.49 -1.64 -14.54
CA LYS A 184 0.49 -2.50 -15.18
C LYS A 184 -0.62 -2.89 -14.20
N GLU A 185 -0.32 -3.03 -12.92
CA GLU A 185 -1.33 -3.38 -11.91
C GLU A 185 -2.22 -2.19 -11.56
N ILE A 186 -1.65 -0.98 -11.46
CA ILE A 186 -2.41 0.23 -11.10
C ILE A 186 -3.35 0.68 -12.23
N GLN A 187 -3.02 0.37 -13.49
CA GLN A 187 -3.81 0.77 -14.66
C GLN A 187 -5.00 -0.16 -14.97
N LYS A 188 -5.21 -1.22 -14.19
CA LYS A 188 -6.37 -2.12 -14.33
C LYS A 188 -7.59 -1.56 -13.61
#